data_AF-A0A6G1E458-F1
#
_entry.id   AF-A0A6G1E458-F1
#
_cell.length_a   1.000
_cell.length_b   1.000
_cell.length_c   1.000
_cell.angle_alpha   90.00
_cell.angle_beta   90.00
_cell.angle_gamma   90.00
#
_symmetry.space_group_name_H-M   'P 1'
#
loop_
_entity.id
_entity.type
_entity.pdbx_description
1 polymer ?
#
loop_
_entity_poly.entity_id
_entity_poly.type
_entity_poly.pdbx_seq_one_letter_code
_entity_poly.pdbx_strand_id
1 'polypeptide(L)'
;MKADGGDLHVDVAKRKLQLEDLSQTCRRDRYSVMCVRAFCSHCCDPYHVLPLGFHIVIPIDDPVVPEHYPGWRLEPITDFVVDLINTEDYATALPRDAYCLFCFKAFSTSVCPHHLYRCTDCVLRIAERDGRHCVRFTGDERWFPYVESILGDPVAVEEDDNGEVLLLLPLLTPASCVQCGCEVPDTIHEREIAQRRERREAMRAAHRLAKLHIDAV
;
A
#
# COMPACT_ATOMS: atom_id res chain seq x y z
N MET A 1 19.84 21.93 17.62
CA MET A 1 20.06 20.68 16.87
C MET A 1 19.10 19.64 17.42
N LYS A 2 17.93 19.49 16.78
CA LYS A 2 16.99 18.38 17.02
C LYS A 2 17.16 17.45 15.81
N ALA A 3 17.54 16.20 16.05
CA ALA A 3 17.77 15.21 15.01
C ALA A 3 16.45 14.76 14.37
N ASP A 4 16.29 14.96 13.06
CA ASP A 4 16.19 13.93 11.99
C ASP A 4 15.41 12.63 12.19
N GLY A 5 14.47 12.56 13.14
CA GLY A 5 13.62 11.38 13.28
C GLY A 5 12.64 11.13 12.12
N GLY A 6 12.27 12.19 11.39
CA GLY A 6 11.34 12.12 10.25
C GLY A 6 11.97 11.62 8.95
N ASP A 7 13.19 12.06 8.67
CA ASP A 7 13.87 11.76 7.40
C ASP A 7 14.29 10.28 7.32
N LEU A 8 14.82 9.72 8.42
CA LEU A 8 15.20 8.31 8.46
C LEU A 8 14.00 7.36 8.25
N HIS A 9 12.84 7.69 8.82
CA HIS A 9 11.62 6.89 8.67
C HIS A 9 11.18 6.86 7.20
N VAL A 10 11.15 8.03 6.57
CA VAL A 10 10.79 8.21 5.16
C VAL A 10 11.76 7.47 4.22
N ASP A 11 13.07 7.52 4.49
CA ASP A 11 14.07 6.83 3.68
C ASP A 11 13.95 5.31 3.78
N VAL A 12 13.68 4.79 4.97
CA VAL A 12 13.35 3.36 5.16
C VAL A 12 12.09 3.00 4.38
N ALA A 13 11.05 3.85 4.41
CA ALA A 13 9.80 3.64 3.69
C ALA A 13 10.01 3.51 2.19
N LYS A 14 10.76 4.47 1.61
CA LYS A 14 11.12 4.50 0.19
C LYS A 14 11.87 3.26 -0.22
N ARG A 15 12.96 2.94 0.50
CA ARG A 15 13.81 1.81 0.17
C ARG A 15 13.06 0.49 0.26
N LYS A 16 12.18 0.34 1.26
CA LYS A 16 11.32 -0.84 1.38
C LYS A 16 10.33 -0.92 0.22
N LEU A 17 9.69 0.18 -0.18
CA LEU A 17 8.78 0.17 -1.33
C LEU A 17 9.47 -0.29 -2.62
N GLN A 18 10.72 0.14 -2.87
CA GLN A 18 11.47 -0.30 -4.05
C GLN A 18 11.89 -1.78 -4.03
N LEU A 19 11.92 -2.40 -2.85
CA LEU A 19 12.31 -3.80 -2.65
C LEU A 19 11.10 -4.71 -2.35
N GLU A 20 9.93 -4.13 -2.15
CA GLU A 20 8.71 -4.83 -1.78
C GLU A 20 8.26 -5.73 -2.93
N ASP A 21 7.96 -6.97 -2.63
CA ASP A 21 7.38 -7.90 -3.58
C ASP A 21 5.87 -7.64 -3.69
N LEU A 22 5.52 -6.74 -4.60
CA LEU A 22 4.15 -6.31 -4.87
C LEU A 22 3.32 -7.37 -5.62
N SER A 23 3.93 -8.49 -6.05
CA SER A 23 3.21 -9.64 -6.57
C SER A 23 2.52 -10.46 -5.47
N GLN A 24 2.92 -10.26 -4.21
CA GLN A 24 2.28 -10.91 -3.07
C GLN A 24 0.85 -10.41 -2.86
N THR A 25 0.08 -11.24 -2.19
CA THR A 25 -1.32 -10.98 -1.88
C THR A 25 -1.52 -10.82 -0.38
N CYS A 26 -2.70 -10.36 -0.01
CA CYS A 26 -3.26 -10.46 1.32
C CYS A 26 -4.40 -11.46 1.30
N ARG A 27 -4.43 -12.36 2.28
CA ARG A 27 -5.54 -13.29 2.53
C ARG A 27 -6.03 -13.08 3.96
N ARG A 28 -7.33 -13.24 4.19
CA ARG A 28 -7.89 -13.26 5.55
C ARG A 28 -7.61 -14.62 6.16
N ASP A 29 -6.53 -14.71 6.93
CA ASP A 29 -6.00 -15.95 7.52
C ASP A 29 -6.19 -16.01 9.05
N ARG A 30 -6.87 -15.00 9.60
CA ARG A 30 -7.14 -14.88 11.04
C ARG A 30 -8.54 -14.28 11.24
N TYR A 31 -9.27 -14.77 12.23
CA TYR A 31 -10.54 -14.19 12.67
C TYR A 31 -10.43 -13.67 14.10
N SER A 32 -10.75 -12.40 14.34
CA SER A 32 -10.82 -11.86 15.69
C SER A 32 -12.26 -11.88 16.20
N VAL A 33 -12.50 -12.64 17.28
CA VAL A 33 -13.82 -12.73 17.92
C VAL A 33 -14.28 -11.39 18.46
N MET A 34 -13.36 -10.59 18.99
CA MET A 34 -13.65 -9.25 19.52
C MET A 34 -13.99 -8.23 18.43
N CYS A 35 -13.33 -8.32 17.28
CA CYS A 35 -13.62 -7.43 16.15
C CYS A 35 -14.78 -7.93 15.29
N VAL A 36 -15.19 -9.19 15.49
CA VAL A 36 -16.20 -9.87 14.66
C VAL A 36 -15.84 -9.74 13.18
N ARG A 37 -14.55 -9.96 12.87
CA ARG A 37 -14.02 -9.73 11.52
C ARG A 37 -12.74 -10.51 11.28
N ALA A 38 -12.60 -11.04 10.06
CA ALA A 38 -11.34 -11.61 9.62
C ALA A 38 -10.37 -10.57 9.05
N PHE A 39 -9.08 -10.88 9.18
CA PHE A 39 -7.99 -10.00 8.83
C PHE A 39 -6.80 -10.79 8.28
N CYS A 40 -5.89 -10.08 7.63
CA CYS A 40 -4.62 -10.62 7.17
C CYS A 40 -3.55 -10.43 8.24
N SER A 41 -2.93 -11.53 8.67
CA SER A 41 -1.87 -11.57 9.69
C SER A 41 -0.71 -10.64 9.34
N HIS A 42 -0.31 -10.63 8.06
CA HIS A 42 0.75 -9.76 7.52
C HIS A 42 0.60 -8.28 7.92
N CYS A 43 -0.63 -7.79 7.95
CA CYS A 43 -0.95 -6.38 8.12
C CYS A 43 -1.45 -6.07 9.53
N CYS A 44 -2.31 -6.93 10.09
CA CYS A 44 -3.08 -6.60 11.28
C CYS A 44 -2.60 -7.32 12.55
N ASP A 45 -1.70 -8.31 12.45
CA ASP A 45 -1.20 -9.03 13.64
C ASP A 45 -0.69 -8.12 14.75
N PRO A 46 0.11 -7.06 14.48
CA PRO A 46 0.61 -6.20 15.56
C PRO A 46 -0.50 -5.56 16.39
N TYR A 47 -1.65 -5.24 15.77
CA TYR A 47 -2.80 -4.69 16.47
C TYR A 47 -3.54 -5.74 17.31
N HIS A 48 -3.56 -6.99 16.86
CA HIS A 48 -4.25 -8.08 17.54
C HIS A 48 -3.37 -8.80 18.59
N VAL A 49 -2.04 -8.67 18.51
CA VAL A 49 -1.08 -9.40 19.35
C VAL A 49 -0.41 -8.50 20.42
N LEU A 50 -0.27 -7.18 20.20
CA LEU A 50 0.49 -6.28 21.11
C LEU A 50 -0.34 -5.08 21.61
N PRO A 51 -0.11 -4.56 22.84
CA PRO A 51 0.79 -5.02 23.90
C PRO A 51 0.07 -5.82 25.02
N LEU A 52 -1.24 -6.05 24.92
CA LEU A 52 -2.01 -6.75 25.97
C LEU A 52 -2.82 -7.96 25.47
N GLY A 53 -2.67 -8.36 24.19
CA GLY A 53 -3.12 -9.68 23.70
C GLY A 53 -4.59 -10.06 23.97
N PHE A 54 -5.50 -9.08 24.10
CA PHE A 54 -6.89 -9.37 24.50
C PHE A 54 -7.71 -10.01 23.39
N HIS A 55 -7.34 -9.81 22.12
CA HIS A 55 -8.12 -10.33 21.01
C HIS A 55 -7.97 -11.85 20.96
N ILE A 56 -9.10 -12.54 21.11
CA ILE A 56 -9.18 -13.96 20.80
C ILE A 56 -9.13 -14.07 19.28
N VAL A 57 -8.02 -14.62 18.76
CA VAL A 57 -7.73 -14.72 17.33
C VAL A 57 -7.68 -16.18 16.92
N ILE A 58 -8.59 -16.58 16.05
CA ILE A 58 -8.69 -17.94 15.51
C ILE A 58 -7.90 -18.01 14.19
N PRO A 59 -6.91 -18.92 14.03
CA PRO A 59 -6.26 -19.17 12.75
C PRO A 59 -7.22 -19.75 11.71
N ILE A 60 -7.08 -19.32 10.47
CA ILE A 60 -7.84 -19.80 9.31
C ILE A 60 -6.84 -20.23 8.22
N ASP A 61 -6.33 -21.45 8.33
CA ASP A 61 -5.39 -22.04 7.35
C ASP A 61 -5.94 -23.30 6.65
N ASP A 62 -7.03 -23.85 7.18
CA ASP A 62 -7.79 -24.98 6.69
C ASP A 62 -9.23 -24.63 7.06
N PRO A 63 -10.27 -24.71 6.20
CA PRO A 63 -11.60 -24.16 6.50
C PRO A 63 -12.33 -24.82 7.69
N VAL A 64 -11.62 -25.68 8.44
CA VAL A 64 -12.07 -26.25 9.70
C VAL A 64 -11.82 -25.26 10.82
N VAL A 65 -12.91 -24.69 11.34
CA VAL A 65 -12.89 -23.91 12.57
C VAL A 65 -12.43 -24.83 13.73
N PRO A 66 -11.42 -24.44 14.52
CA PRO A 66 -11.01 -25.22 15.68
C PRO A 66 -12.18 -25.44 16.65
N GLU A 67 -12.25 -26.61 17.28
CA GLU A 67 -13.32 -26.91 18.24
C GLU A 67 -13.26 -26.02 19.48
N HIS A 68 -12.07 -25.55 19.86
CA HIS A 68 -11.81 -24.77 21.08
C HIS A 68 -11.10 -23.47 20.76
N TYR A 69 -11.31 -22.45 21.59
CA TYR A 69 -10.58 -21.20 21.45
C TYR A 69 -9.06 -21.42 21.61
N PRO A 70 -8.23 -20.62 20.92
CA PRO A 70 -6.78 -20.75 21.03
C PRO A 70 -6.26 -20.25 22.39
N GLY A 71 -5.15 -20.84 22.84
CA GLY A 71 -4.45 -20.46 24.07
C GLY A 71 -4.93 -21.21 25.32
N TRP A 72 -5.05 -20.51 26.45
CA TRP A 72 -5.49 -21.05 27.75
C TRP A 72 -7.02 -21.23 27.89
N ARG A 73 -7.78 -20.82 26.87
CA ARG A 73 -9.24 -21.01 26.84
C ARG A 73 -9.54 -22.39 26.29
N LEU A 74 -9.84 -23.33 27.18
CA LEU A 74 -10.23 -24.70 26.81
C LEU A 74 -11.73 -24.83 26.55
N GLU A 75 -12.49 -23.73 26.62
CA GLU A 75 -13.91 -23.77 26.29
C GLU A 75 -14.14 -23.90 24.75
N PRO A 76 -15.19 -24.62 24.32
CA PRO A 76 -15.53 -24.74 22.91
C PRO A 76 -15.83 -23.38 22.28
N ILE A 77 -15.52 -23.24 20.98
CA ILE A 77 -15.97 -22.09 20.20
C ILE A 77 -17.48 -22.16 20.09
N THR A 78 -18.16 -21.02 20.30
CA THR A 78 -19.61 -20.99 20.25
C THR A 78 -20.12 -21.13 18.81
N ASP A 79 -21.26 -21.81 18.63
CA ASP A 79 -21.89 -21.98 17.30
C ASP A 79 -22.07 -20.65 16.56
N PHE A 80 -22.41 -19.58 17.29
CA PHE A 80 -22.50 -18.22 16.72
C PHE A 80 -21.20 -17.74 16.07
N VAL A 81 -20.04 -18.00 16.69
CA VAL A 81 -18.74 -17.62 16.13
C VAL A 81 -18.39 -18.52 14.95
N VAL A 82 -18.68 -19.82 15.04
CA VAL A 82 -18.48 -20.78 13.94
C VAL A 82 -19.30 -20.36 12.72
N ASP A 83 -20.58 -20.04 12.90
CA ASP A 83 -21.48 -19.58 11.83
C ASP A 83 -20.94 -18.32 11.15
N LEU A 84 -20.51 -17.32 11.92
CA LEU A 84 -19.91 -16.10 11.39
C LEU A 84 -18.66 -16.39 10.55
N ILE A 85 -17.78 -17.26 11.05
CA ILE A 85 -16.58 -17.66 10.31
C ILE A 85 -16.99 -18.33 8.99
N ASN A 86 -17.94 -19.26 9.04
CA ASN A 86 -18.41 -19.98 7.85
C ASN A 86 -19.15 -19.09 6.82
N THR A 87 -19.50 -17.85 7.15
CA THR A 87 -20.15 -16.92 6.20
C THR A 87 -19.17 -16.15 5.32
N GLU A 88 -17.88 -16.13 5.64
CA GLU A 88 -16.87 -15.36 4.89
C GLU A 88 -16.04 -16.25 3.96
N ASP A 89 -15.51 -15.64 2.90
CA ASP A 89 -14.52 -16.26 2.02
C ASP A 89 -13.08 -15.94 2.49
N TYR A 90 -12.36 -16.99 2.86
CA TYR A 90 -10.97 -16.94 3.30
C TYR A 90 -9.98 -17.47 2.27
N ALA A 91 -10.45 -18.11 1.20
CA ALA A 91 -9.57 -18.68 0.18
C ALA A 91 -9.07 -17.60 -0.77
N THR A 92 -9.86 -16.54 -0.98
CA THR A 92 -9.51 -15.47 -1.93
C THR A 92 -8.30 -14.68 -1.46
N ALA A 93 -7.21 -14.84 -2.21
CA ALA A 93 -6.01 -14.01 -2.12
C ALA A 93 -6.23 -12.71 -2.92
N LEU A 94 -6.08 -11.57 -2.27
CA LEU A 94 -6.36 -10.26 -2.85
C LEU A 94 -5.06 -9.49 -3.09
N PRO A 95 -4.91 -8.80 -4.24
CA PRO A 95 -3.68 -8.11 -4.58
C PRO A 95 -3.39 -6.99 -3.58
N ARG A 96 -2.10 -6.73 -3.37
CA ARG A 96 -1.63 -5.58 -2.57
C ARG A 96 -1.68 -4.32 -3.42
N ASP A 97 -2.86 -3.70 -3.44
CA ASP A 97 -3.17 -2.49 -4.22
C ASP A 97 -2.78 -1.18 -3.53
N ALA A 98 -2.06 -1.25 -2.39
CA ALA A 98 -1.58 -0.08 -1.70
C ALA A 98 -0.29 -0.34 -0.90
N TYR A 99 0.41 0.73 -0.56
CA TYR A 99 1.56 0.72 0.35
C TYR A 99 1.47 1.83 1.36
N CYS A 100 1.69 1.52 2.63
CA CYS A 100 1.68 2.49 3.71
C CYS A 100 3.12 2.90 4.07
N LEU A 101 3.47 4.17 3.88
CA LEU A 101 4.77 4.70 4.28
C LEU A 101 5.00 4.58 5.78
N PHE A 102 3.94 4.69 6.60
CA PHE A 102 4.07 4.60 8.06
C PHE A 102 4.35 3.17 8.54
N CYS A 103 3.65 2.19 7.95
CA CYS A 103 3.75 0.77 8.33
C CYS A 103 4.84 0.02 7.56
N PHE A 104 5.39 0.62 6.51
CA PHE A 104 6.38 0.04 5.61
C PHE A 104 5.96 -1.29 4.98
N LYS A 105 4.70 -1.37 4.55
CA LYS A 105 4.09 -2.61 4.08
C LYS A 105 3.15 -2.34 2.91
N ALA A 106 3.25 -3.17 1.90
CA ALA A 106 2.20 -3.31 0.89
C ALA A 106 1.02 -4.14 1.44
N PHE A 107 -0.20 -3.76 1.08
CA PHE A 107 -1.43 -4.36 1.61
C PHE A 107 -2.57 -4.26 0.62
N SER A 108 -3.59 -5.11 0.81
CA SER A 108 -4.86 -4.98 0.10
C SER A 108 -5.81 -4.08 0.86
N THR A 109 -6.30 -3.01 0.23
CA THR A 109 -7.19 -2.03 0.86
C THR A 109 -8.58 -2.58 1.15
N SER A 110 -8.96 -3.65 0.45
CA SER A 110 -10.21 -4.40 0.68
C SER A 110 -10.15 -5.35 1.88
N VAL A 111 -8.95 -5.77 2.30
CA VAL A 111 -8.74 -6.73 3.40
C VAL A 111 -8.20 -6.06 4.65
N CYS A 112 -7.36 -5.03 4.49
CA CYS A 112 -6.57 -4.44 5.55
C CYS A 112 -6.98 -2.98 5.79
N PRO A 113 -8.21 -2.71 6.26
CA PRO A 113 -8.75 -1.35 6.36
C PRO A 113 -8.08 -0.51 7.44
N HIS A 114 -7.28 -1.11 8.34
CA HIS A 114 -6.62 -0.36 9.41
C HIS A 114 -5.73 0.78 8.87
N HIS A 115 -5.14 0.57 7.69
CA HIS A 115 -4.34 1.58 7.00
C HIS A 115 -5.19 2.76 6.53
N LEU A 116 -6.48 2.56 6.27
CA LEU A 116 -7.41 3.61 5.85
C LEU A 116 -7.89 4.47 7.03
N TYR A 117 -7.84 3.99 8.27
CA TYR A 117 -8.29 4.79 9.42
C TYR A 117 -7.15 5.52 10.13
N ARG A 118 -5.96 4.91 10.20
CA ARG A 118 -4.83 5.47 10.96
C ARG A 118 -3.72 6.07 10.11
N CYS A 119 -3.74 5.85 8.79
CA CYS A 119 -2.63 6.17 7.91
C CYS A 119 -3.04 6.81 6.58
N THR A 120 -4.22 7.44 6.49
CA THR A 120 -4.79 7.98 5.22
C THR A 120 -3.78 8.77 4.40
N ASP A 121 -3.06 9.69 5.04
CA ASP A 121 -2.15 10.61 4.36
C ASP A 121 -0.80 9.97 3.96
N CYS A 122 -0.59 8.71 4.34
CA CYS A 122 0.65 7.96 4.15
C CYS A 122 0.47 6.75 3.21
N VAL A 123 -0.68 6.61 2.56
CA VAL A 123 -1.02 5.46 1.71
C VAL A 123 -0.90 5.82 0.24
N LEU A 124 -0.03 5.10 -0.47
CA LEU A 124 0.12 5.14 -1.91
C LEU A 124 -0.77 4.07 -2.52
N ARG A 125 -1.56 4.42 -3.54
CA ARG A 125 -2.36 3.44 -4.30
C ARG A 125 -1.49 2.87 -5.41
N ILE A 126 -1.40 1.56 -5.48
CA ILE A 126 -0.58 0.82 -6.45
C ILE A 126 -1.49 0.28 -7.55
N ALA A 127 -1.00 0.38 -8.78
CA ALA A 127 -1.56 -0.21 -9.97
C ALA A 127 -0.48 -1.03 -10.67
N GLU A 128 -0.87 -1.99 -11.49
CA GLU A 128 0.04 -2.65 -12.42
C GLU A 128 -0.31 -2.23 -13.84
N ARG A 129 0.71 -1.87 -14.63
CA ARG A 129 0.55 -1.55 -16.05
C ARG A 129 1.76 -2.05 -16.82
N ASP A 130 1.51 -2.85 -17.85
CA ASP A 130 2.55 -3.44 -18.70
C ASP A 130 3.65 -4.16 -17.89
N GLY A 131 3.25 -4.88 -16.84
CA GLY A 131 4.17 -5.60 -15.94
C GLY A 131 4.99 -4.70 -15.01
N ARG A 132 4.64 -3.42 -14.88
CA ARG A 132 5.29 -2.47 -13.98
C ARG A 132 4.33 -1.98 -12.90
N HIS A 133 4.80 -1.98 -11.66
CA HIS A 133 4.08 -1.35 -10.56
C HIS A 133 4.17 0.16 -10.68
N CYS A 134 3.00 0.80 -10.69
CA CYS A 134 2.82 2.23 -10.79
C CYS A 134 2.09 2.74 -9.55
N VAL A 135 2.44 3.94 -9.11
CA VAL A 135 1.70 4.67 -8.09
C VAL A 135 0.71 5.60 -8.79
N ARG A 136 -0.54 5.58 -8.33
CA ARG A 136 -1.56 6.54 -8.72
C ARG A 136 -1.31 7.88 -8.03
N PHE A 137 -1.30 8.95 -8.81
CA PHE A 137 -0.93 10.29 -8.35
C PHE A 137 -1.83 11.38 -8.94
N THR A 138 -2.67 11.99 -8.12
CA THR A 138 -3.58 13.10 -8.48
C THR A 138 -2.87 14.45 -8.49
N GLY A 139 -1.90 14.64 -7.58
CA GLY A 139 -1.10 15.86 -7.49
C GLY A 139 -1.05 16.49 -6.11
N ASP A 140 -2.04 16.17 -5.29
CA ASP A 140 -2.26 16.82 -4.00
C ASP A 140 -1.87 15.92 -2.83
N GLU A 141 -1.33 14.73 -3.12
CA GLU A 141 -0.95 13.76 -2.10
C GLU A 141 0.22 14.26 -1.25
N ARG A 142 -0.02 14.38 0.05
CA ARG A 142 0.97 14.80 1.05
C ARG A 142 2.19 13.88 1.12
N TRP A 143 2.03 12.62 0.74
CA TRP A 143 3.13 11.66 0.73
C TRP A 143 4.12 11.87 -0.42
N PHE A 144 3.74 12.60 -1.48
CA PHE A 144 4.50 12.66 -2.73
C PHE A 144 5.93 13.21 -2.59
N PRO A 145 6.19 14.34 -1.89
CA PRO A 145 7.56 14.85 -1.73
C PRO A 145 8.50 13.83 -1.09
N TYR A 146 7.96 12.92 -0.29
CA TYR A 146 8.74 11.90 0.39
C TYR A 146 9.15 10.75 -0.51
N VAL A 147 8.51 10.51 -1.66
CA VAL A 147 8.80 9.36 -2.54
C VAL A 147 9.11 9.77 -3.98
N GLU A 148 9.10 11.06 -4.29
CA GLU A 148 9.25 11.60 -5.64
C GLU A 148 10.51 11.05 -6.35
N SER A 149 11.60 10.86 -5.61
CA SER A 149 12.89 10.39 -6.10
C SER A 149 12.85 8.97 -6.69
N ILE A 150 11.90 8.14 -6.21
CA ILE A 150 11.74 6.74 -6.63
C ILE A 150 10.58 6.55 -7.62
N LEU A 151 10.00 7.65 -8.12
CA LEU A 151 8.94 7.64 -9.11
C LEU A 151 9.45 8.15 -10.46
N GLY A 152 9.04 7.49 -11.54
CA GLY A 152 9.40 7.85 -12.91
C GLY A 152 8.47 8.89 -13.53
N ASP A 153 8.62 9.06 -14.84
CA ASP A 153 7.70 9.85 -15.65
C ASP A 153 6.37 9.11 -15.83
N PRO A 154 5.25 9.84 -15.98
CA PRO A 154 3.95 9.19 -16.15
C PRO A 154 3.93 8.27 -17.38
N VAL A 155 3.45 7.04 -17.19
CA VAL A 155 3.25 6.08 -18.28
C VAL A 155 1.83 6.08 -18.81
N ALA A 156 0.91 6.67 -18.04
CA ALA A 156 -0.47 6.85 -18.44
C ALA A 156 -1.11 8.02 -17.68
N VAL A 157 -2.18 8.54 -18.27
CA VAL A 157 -3.11 9.46 -17.65
C VAL A 157 -4.47 8.77 -17.63
N GLU A 158 -5.06 8.67 -16.45
CA GLU A 158 -6.37 8.10 -16.18
C GLU A 158 -7.27 9.20 -15.59
N GLU A 159 -8.57 8.94 -15.54
CA GLU A 159 -9.51 9.75 -14.76
C GLU A 159 -10.04 8.89 -13.61
N ASP A 160 -10.19 9.51 -12.44
CA ASP A 160 -10.92 8.88 -11.34
C ASP A 160 -12.45 9.01 -11.53
N ASP A 161 -13.22 8.45 -10.60
CA ASP A 161 -14.68 8.50 -10.64
C ASP A 161 -15.26 9.93 -10.57
N ASN A 162 -14.47 10.92 -10.15
CA ASN A 162 -14.84 12.33 -10.10
C ASN A 162 -14.39 13.10 -11.36
N GLY A 163 -13.73 12.43 -12.31
CA GLY A 163 -13.16 13.05 -13.50
C GLY A 163 -11.85 13.80 -13.25
N GLU A 164 -11.21 13.57 -12.09
CA GLU A 164 -9.91 14.15 -11.76
C GLU A 164 -8.77 13.40 -12.45
N VAL A 165 -7.76 14.17 -12.87
CA VAL A 165 -6.62 13.64 -13.64
C VAL A 165 -5.69 12.84 -12.74
N LEU A 166 -5.55 11.57 -13.06
CA LEU A 166 -4.72 10.62 -12.33
C LEU A 166 -3.52 10.21 -13.17
N LEU A 167 -2.30 10.49 -12.68
CA LEU A 167 -1.08 10.02 -13.33
C LEU A 167 -0.70 8.65 -12.79
N LEU A 168 -0.31 7.74 -13.69
CA LEU A 168 0.38 6.50 -13.30
C LEU A 168 1.88 6.70 -13.36
N LEU A 169 2.52 6.78 -12.19
CA LEU A 169 3.96 6.97 -12.06
C LEU A 169 4.65 5.62 -11.77
N PRO A 170 5.49 5.09 -12.66
CA PRO A 170 6.16 3.82 -12.44
C PRO A 170 7.12 3.92 -11.26
N LEU A 171 7.15 2.88 -10.42
CA LEU A 171 8.18 2.70 -9.41
C LEU A 171 9.52 2.45 -10.10
N LEU A 172 10.52 3.24 -9.74
CA LEU A 172 11.88 3.08 -10.23
C LEU A 172 12.59 2.03 -9.39
N THR A 173 13.28 1.12 -10.08
CA THR A 173 14.23 0.23 -9.44
C THR A 173 15.34 1.05 -8.78
N PRO A 174 15.92 0.58 -7.67
CA PRO A 174 17.07 1.24 -7.05
C PRO A 174 18.15 1.53 -8.10
N ALA A 175 18.67 2.76 -8.11
CA ALA A 175 19.69 3.20 -9.05
C ALA A 175 21.06 2.63 -8.66
N SER A 176 21.25 1.32 -8.74
CA SER A 176 22.59 0.73 -8.75
C SER A 176 23.07 0.65 -10.19
N CYS A 177 24.31 1.05 -10.44
CA CYS A 177 24.95 0.76 -11.73
C CYS A 177 24.97 -0.76 -11.93
N VAL A 178 24.33 -1.26 -13.00
CA VAL A 178 24.23 -2.71 -13.30
C VAL A 178 25.60 -3.39 -13.47
N GLN A 179 26.66 -2.60 -13.70
CA GLN A 179 28.05 -3.08 -13.82
C GLN A 179 28.92 -2.93 -12.57
N CYS A 180 28.67 -1.96 -11.67
CA CYS A 180 29.55 -1.73 -10.51
C CYS A 180 28.84 -1.52 -9.16
N GLY A 181 27.52 -1.44 -9.13
CA GLY A 181 26.73 -1.33 -7.89
C GLY A 181 26.84 0.01 -7.14
N CYS A 182 27.60 0.99 -7.65
CA CYS A 182 27.78 2.28 -6.97
C CYS A 182 26.56 3.20 -7.10
N GLU A 183 26.40 4.07 -6.10
CA GLU A 183 25.40 5.13 -6.05
C GLU A 183 25.68 6.22 -7.11
N VAL A 184 24.61 6.72 -7.73
CA VAL A 184 24.67 7.83 -8.69
C VAL A 184 24.94 9.13 -7.93
N PRO A 185 25.81 10.04 -8.40
CA PRO A 185 26.08 11.31 -7.71
C PRO A 185 24.81 12.14 -7.45
N ASP A 186 24.65 12.63 -6.22
CA ASP A 186 23.45 13.33 -5.73
C ASP A 186 23.01 14.50 -6.62
N THR A 187 23.95 15.27 -7.15
CA THR A 187 23.66 16.45 -7.99
C THR A 187 23.00 16.10 -9.34
N ILE A 188 23.30 14.92 -9.88
CA ILE A 188 22.65 14.41 -11.10
C ILE A 188 21.25 13.91 -10.75
N HIS A 189 21.12 13.28 -9.59
CA HIS A 189 19.85 12.75 -9.09
C HIS A 189 18.83 13.87 -8.82
N GLU A 190 19.22 14.95 -8.13
CA GLU A 190 18.36 16.10 -7.87
C GLU A 190 17.89 16.81 -9.15
N ARG A 191 18.80 17.00 -10.12
CA ARG A 191 18.44 17.60 -11.41
C ARG A 191 17.42 16.73 -12.16
N GLU A 192 17.62 15.42 -12.17
CA GLU A 192 16.69 14.49 -12.81
C GLU A 192 15.30 14.50 -12.14
N ILE A 193 15.25 14.58 -10.80
CA ILE A 193 13.98 14.72 -10.06
C ILE A 193 13.26 16.02 -10.48
N ALA A 194 13.97 17.15 -10.51
CA ALA A 194 13.40 18.43 -10.93
C ALA A 194 12.85 18.36 -12.37
N GLN A 195 13.59 17.76 -13.29
CA GLN A 195 13.13 17.60 -14.68
C GLN A 195 11.89 16.70 -14.78
N ARG A 196 11.81 15.61 -14.00
CA ARG A 196 10.59 14.77 -13.94
C ARG A 196 9.40 15.54 -13.42
N ARG A 197 9.61 16.42 -12.43
CA ARG A 197 8.54 17.29 -11.91
C ARG A 197 7.98 18.19 -13.00
N GLU A 198 8.84 18.88 -13.75
CA GLU A 198 8.43 19.71 -14.89
C GLU A 198 7.66 18.89 -15.94
N ARG A 199 8.12 17.68 -16.27
CA ARG A 199 7.45 16.80 -17.24
C ARG A 199 6.06 16.36 -16.76
N ARG A 200 5.90 16.03 -15.47
CA ARG A 200 4.59 15.69 -14.88
C ARG A 200 3.61 16.86 -14.93
N GLU A 201 4.08 18.06 -14.58
CA GLU A 201 3.27 19.28 -14.63
C GLU A 201 2.84 19.61 -16.06
N ALA A 202 3.77 19.54 -17.01
CA ALA A 202 3.49 19.74 -18.42
C ALA A 202 2.45 18.75 -18.97
N MET A 203 2.56 17.46 -18.61
CA MET A 203 1.60 16.44 -19.04
C MET A 203 0.19 16.70 -18.49
N ARG A 204 0.07 17.10 -17.21
CA ARG A 204 -1.22 17.49 -16.62
C ARG A 204 -1.82 18.71 -17.30
N ALA A 205 -1.01 19.73 -17.56
CA ALA A 205 -1.46 20.93 -18.25
C ALA A 205 -1.95 20.61 -19.67
N ALA A 206 -1.22 19.78 -20.41
CA ALA A 206 -1.60 19.33 -21.75
C ALA A 206 -2.93 18.55 -21.74
N HIS A 207 -3.11 17.65 -20.77
CA HIS A 207 -4.35 16.89 -20.63
C HIS A 207 -5.56 17.79 -20.31
N ARG A 208 -5.41 18.72 -19.36
CA ARG A 208 -6.48 19.70 -19.05
C ARG A 208 -6.84 20.56 -20.27
N LEU A 209 -5.86 21.00 -21.04
CA LEU A 209 -6.10 21.73 -22.28
C LEU A 209 -6.85 20.89 -23.31
N ALA A 210 -6.48 19.62 -23.49
CA ALA A 210 -7.16 18.73 -24.42
C ALA A 210 -8.63 18.50 -24.03
N LYS A 211 -8.92 18.34 -22.73
CA LYS A 211 -10.29 18.19 -22.21
C LYS A 211 -11.15 19.42 -22.50
N LEU A 212 -10.63 20.62 -22.23
CA LEU A 212 -11.32 21.88 -22.55
C LEU A 212 -11.65 22.03 -24.04
N HIS A 213 -10.81 21.48 -24.94
CA HIS A 213 -11.11 21.51 -26.38
C HIS A 213 -12.21 20.52 -26.77
N ILE A 214 -12.33 19.38 -26.08
CA ILE A 214 -13.37 18.39 -26.34
C ILE A 214 -14.72 18.91 -25.84
N ASP A 215 -14.77 19.50 -24.64
CA ASP A 215 -16.01 20.01 -24.05
C ASP A 215 -16.55 21.29 -24.75
N ALA A 216 -15.73 21.93 -25.58
CA ALA A 216 -16.09 23.14 -26.34
C ALA A 216 -16.63 22.86 -27.75
N VAL A 217 -16.63 21.59 -28.20
CA VAL A 217 -17.09 21.14 -29.53
C VAL A 217 -18.43 20.42 -29.40
#